data_AF-A0A7S6MFR0-F1
#
_entry.id   AF-A0A7S6MFR0-F1
#
_cell.length_a   1.000
_cell.length_b   1.000
_cell.length_c   1.000
_cell.angle_alpha   90.00
_cell.angle_beta   90.00
_cell.angle_gamma   90.00
#
_symmetry.space_group_name_H-M   'P 1'
#
loop_
_entity.id
_entity.type
_entity.pdbx_description
1 polymer ?
#
loop_
_entity_poly.entity_id
_entity_poly.type
_entity_poly.pdbx_seq_one_letter_code
_entity_poly.pdbx_strand_id
1 'polypeptide(L)'
;MTDRTLQPIAEAWRWAMECAGDGALAAADWLARDIDPGCTGVFDLLADHRASLDTLRQAKSAFKTMRVAGETPADRQLAARLYAVTIAAALLRHGELITTQSRPAIIRALHGVEADDRLPPSLRDIASAARHVLELQSAPAAEG
;
A
#
# COMPACT_ATOMS: atom_id res chain seq x y z
N MET A 1 6.16 38.91 5.56
CA MET A 1 7.38 38.39 4.92
C MET A 1 7.86 37.23 5.78
N THR A 2 7.24 36.06 5.62
CA THR A 2 7.55 34.87 6.42
C THR A 2 8.92 34.35 5.99
N ASP A 3 9.79 34.16 6.97
CA ASP A 3 11.20 33.85 6.80
C ASP A 3 11.39 32.51 6.08
N ARG A 4 11.80 32.57 4.81
CA ARG A 4 11.97 31.43 3.88
C ARG A 4 13.02 30.43 4.38
N THR A 5 13.85 30.83 5.34
CA THR A 5 14.90 30.01 5.97
C THR A 5 14.39 29.10 7.10
N LEU A 6 13.21 29.36 7.68
CA LEU A 6 12.63 28.53 8.75
C LEU A 6 11.84 27.33 8.21
N GLN A 7 11.33 27.40 6.97
CA GLN A 7 10.56 26.29 6.40
C GLN A 7 11.37 24.99 6.23
N PRO A 8 12.61 24.99 5.70
CA PRO A 8 13.40 23.77 5.55
C PRO A 8 13.72 23.10 6.89
N ILE A 9 13.97 23.90 7.93
CA ILE A 9 14.28 23.39 9.27
C ILE A 9 13.02 22.81 9.91
N ALA A 10 11.89 23.51 9.85
CA ALA A 10 10.62 23.00 10.37
C ALA A 10 10.20 21.68 9.68
N GLU A 11 10.44 21.56 8.38
CA GLU A 11 10.18 20.34 7.62
C GLU A 11 11.12 19.19 8.00
N ALA A 12 12.42 19.46 8.15
CA ALA A 12 13.38 18.46 8.62
C ALA A 12 13.07 17.96 10.04
N TRP A 13 12.66 18.86 10.95
CA TRP A 13 12.24 18.49 12.31
C TRP A 13 10.95 17.68 12.32
N ARG A 14 9.95 18.10 11.54
CA ARG A 14 8.70 17.34 11.39
C ARG A 14 9.00 15.93 10.88
N TRP A 15 9.85 15.80 9.86
CA TRP A 15 10.27 14.52 9.31
C TRP A 15 11.00 13.66 10.36
N ALA A 16 11.95 14.25 11.10
CA ALA A 16 12.66 13.54 12.16
C ALA A 16 11.72 13.00 13.25
N MET A 17 10.68 13.76 13.61
CA MET A 17 9.67 13.31 14.58
C MET A 17 8.76 12.21 14.03
N GLU A 18 8.32 12.31 12.76
CA GLU A 18 7.54 11.27 12.09
C GLU A 18 8.32 9.95 12.02
N CYS A 19 9.60 10.00 11.65
CA CYS A 19 10.47 8.83 11.59
C CYS A 19 10.79 8.20 12.96
N ALA A 20 10.80 9.00 14.03
CA ALA A 20 11.09 8.50 15.38
C ALA A 20 9.99 7.59 15.94
N GLY A 21 8.75 7.71 15.45
CA GLY A 21 7.61 6.88 15.86
C GLY A 21 7.52 5.56 15.08
N ASP A 22 7.52 5.64 13.75
CA ASP A 22 7.49 4.49 12.84
C ASP A 22 8.17 4.88 11.51
N GLY A 23 9.48 4.62 11.40
CA GLY A 23 10.27 4.99 10.24
C GLY A 23 9.80 4.35 8.93
N ALA A 24 9.27 3.13 8.98
CA ALA A 24 8.77 2.45 7.80
C ALA A 24 7.46 3.07 7.30
N LEU A 25 6.55 3.43 8.22
CA LEU A 25 5.33 4.13 7.86
C LEU A 25 5.63 5.54 7.35
N ALA A 26 6.53 6.29 8.01
CA ALA A 26 6.94 7.61 7.55
C ALA A 26 7.55 7.57 6.14
N ALA A 27 8.36 6.55 5.83
CA ALA A 27 8.88 6.33 4.49
C ALA A 27 7.78 6.00 3.47
N ALA A 28 6.79 5.18 3.85
CA ALA A 28 5.64 4.88 3.00
C ALA A 28 4.78 6.13 2.72
N ASP A 29 4.53 6.97 3.72
CA ASP A 29 3.79 8.23 3.57
C ASP A 29 4.52 9.23 2.68
N TRP A 30 5.84 9.29 2.78
CA TRP A 30 6.66 10.11 1.90
C TRP A 30 6.56 9.63 0.44
N LEU A 31 6.71 8.33 0.20
CA LEU A 31 6.57 7.74 -1.13
C LEU A 31 5.16 7.95 -1.70
N ALA A 32 4.13 7.85 -0.87
CA ALA A 32 2.77 8.11 -1.29
C ALA A 32 2.58 9.54 -1.79
N ARG A 33 3.13 10.53 -1.06
CA ARG A 33 3.09 11.95 -1.44
C ARG A 33 3.94 12.26 -2.68
N ASP A 34 5.01 11.52 -2.93
CA ASP A 34 5.82 11.64 -4.14
C ASP A 34 5.07 11.12 -5.38
N ILE A 35 4.32 10.02 -5.21
CA ILE A 35 3.50 9.41 -6.28
C ILE A 35 2.24 10.25 -6.56
N ASP A 36 1.56 10.72 -5.51
CA ASP A 36 0.38 11.58 -5.61
C ASP A 36 0.46 12.70 -4.56
N PRO A 37 0.84 13.93 -4.97
CA PRO A 37 0.92 15.08 -4.07
C PRO A 37 -0.41 15.46 -3.41
N GLY A 38 -1.55 14.98 -3.92
CA GLY A 38 -2.88 15.22 -3.36
C GLY A 38 -3.23 14.32 -2.18
N CYS A 39 -2.46 13.25 -1.94
CA CYS A 39 -2.70 12.34 -0.83
C CYS A 39 -2.02 12.83 0.47
N THR A 40 -2.62 12.52 1.61
CA THR A 40 -2.07 12.86 2.94
C THR A 40 -1.11 11.81 3.47
N GLY A 41 -1.19 10.57 2.95
CA GLY A 41 -0.33 9.46 3.33
C GLY A 41 -0.66 8.19 2.55
N VAL A 42 0.06 7.11 2.86
CA VAL A 42 -0.04 5.85 2.13
C VAL A 42 -1.41 5.20 2.26
N PHE A 43 -2.03 5.30 3.43
CA PHE A 43 -3.34 4.71 3.65
C PHE A 43 -4.42 5.43 2.84
N ASP A 44 -4.33 6.76 2.73
CA ASP A 44 -5.27 7.55 1.93
C ASP A 44 -5.10 7.27 0.43
N LEU A 45 -3.85 7.20 -0.04
CA LEU A 45 -3.55 6.82 -1.42
C LEU A 45 -4.15 5.45 -1.77
N LEU A 46 -3.95 4.47 -0.90
CA LEU A 46 -4.44 3.11 -1.13
C LEU A 46 -5.95 2.98 -0.93
N ALA A 47 -6.59 3.86 -0.14
CA ALA A 47 -8.03 3.88 0.05
C ALA A 47 -8.78 4.67 -1.04
N ASP A 48 -8.13 5.60 -1.74
CA ASP A 48 -8.81 6.44 -2.75
C ASP A 48 -9.27 5.62 -3.98
N HIS A 49 -10.58 5.48 -4.12
CA HIS A 49 -11.22 4.81 -5.25
C HIS A 49 -10.90 5.43 -6.61
N ARG A 50 -10.44 6.69 -6.65
CA ARG A 50 -10.07 7.42 -7.87
C ARG A 50 -8.61 7.24 -8.26
N ALA A 51 -7.80 6.59 -7.44
CA ALA A 51 -6.40 6.33 -7.74
C ALA A 51 -6.27 5.60 -9.09
N SER A 52 -5.51 6.20 -10.00
CA SER A 52 -5.34 5.64 -11.35
C SER A 52 -4.56 4.33 -11.30
N LEU A 53 -4.72 3.50 -12.33
CA LEU A 53 -3.94 2.27 -12.44
C LEU A 53 -2.43 2.54 -12.49
N ASP A 54 -2.01 3.64 -13.12
CA ASP A 54 -0.60 4.04 -13.18
C ASP A 54 -0.05 4.40 -11.79
N THR A 55 -0.80 5.21 -11.04
CA THR A 55 -0.54 5.52 -9.62
C THR A 55 -0.34 4.24 -8.80
N LEU A 56 -1.20 3.24 -9.00
CA LEU A 56 -1.10 1.95 -8.29
C LEU A 56 0.12 1.13 -8.76
N ARG A 57 0.52 1.20 -10.03
CA ARG A 57 1.74 0.55 -10.53
C ARG A 57 3.00 1.20 -9.95
N GLN A 58 3.01 2.52 -9.79
CA GLN A 58 4.09 3.25 -9.13
C GLN A 58 4.17 2.86 -7.64
N ALA A 59 3.05 2.89 -6.92
CA ALA A 59 2.96 2.48 -5.51
C ALA A 59 3.42 1.03 -5.30
N LYS A 60 2.99 0.11 -6.17
CA LYS A 60 3.43 -1.29 -6.14
C LYS A 60 4.95 -1.39 -6.25
N SER A 61 5.55 -0.62 -7.16
CA SER A 61 7.00 -0.64 -7.38
C SER A 61 7.75 -0.08 -6.18
N ALA A 62 7.27 1.04 -5.61
CA ALA A 62 7.81 1.63 -4.39
C ALA A 62 7.77 0.66 -3.19
N PHE A 63 6.62 0.04 -2.90
CA PHE A 63 6.50 -0.90 -1.78
C PHE A 63 7.25 -2.20 -2.00
N LYS A 64 7.42 -2.63 -3.26
CA LYS A 64 8.31 -3.76 -3.58
C LYS A 64 9.75 -3.42 -3.20
N THR A 65 10.22 -2.21 -3.50
CA THR A 65 11.57 -1.74 -3.11
C THR A 65 11.70 -1.68 -1.60
N MET A 66 10.74 -1.06 -0.89
CA MET A 66 10.73 -1.02 0.57
C MET A 66 10.78 -2.42 1.20
N ARG A 67 10.07 -3.39 0.63
CA ARG A 67 10.06 -4.77 1.13
C ARG A 67 11.44 -5.43 1.07
N VAL A 68 12.27 -5.05 0.10
CA VAL A 68 13.64 -5.57 -0.05
C VAL A 68 14.62 -4.76 0.81
N ALA A 69 14.45 -3.44 0.87
CA ALA A 69 15.36 -2.52 1.54
C ALA A 69 15.08 -2.31 3.04
N GLY A 70 13.92 -2.73 3.56
CA GLY A 70 13.55 -2.53 4.95
C GLY A 70 14.55 -3.17 5.91
N GLU A 71 14.95 -2.43 6.93
CA GLU A 71 16.00 -2.79 7.87
C GLU A 71 15.54 -3.91 8.81
N THR A 72 14.34 -3.75 9.37
CA THR A 72 13.75 -4.73 10.29
C THR A 72 12.76 -5.67 9.60
N PRO A 73 12.50 -6.86 10.17
CA PRO A 73 11.42 -7.72 9.71
C PRO A 73 10.05 -7.02 9.72
N ALA A 74 9.81 -6.12 10.69
CA ALA A 74 8.55 -5.39 10.79
C ALA A 74 8.37 -4.41 9.62
N ASP A 75 9.43 -3.71 9.21
CA ASP A 75 9.41 -2.79 8.06
C ASP A 75 9.09 -3.54 6.77
N ARG A 76 9.79 -4.67 6.56
CA ARG A 76 9.57 -5.53 5.39
C ARG A 76 8.16 -6.11 5.38
N GLN A 77 7.60 -6.41 6.56
CA GLN A 77 6.24 -6.89 6.69
C GLN A 77 5.23 -5.79 6.34
N LEU A 78 5.37 -4.56 6.86
CA LEU A 78 4.53 -3.43 6.49
C LEU A 78 4.55 -3.21 4.98
N ALA A 79 5.74 -3.13 4.38
CA ALA A 79 5.89 -2.98 2.94
C ALA A 79 5.25 -4.13 2.15
N ALA A 80 5.33 -5.38 2.64
CA ALA A 80 4.64 -6.52 2.04
C ALA A 80 3.12 -6.39 2.10
N ARG A 81 2.56 -5.81 3.17
CA ARG A 81 1.12 -5.54 3.28
C ARG A 81 0.68 -4.43 2.33
N LEU A 82 1.40 -3.32 2.30
CA LEU A 82 1.12 -2.21 1.38
C LEU A 82 1.19 -2.67 -0.08
N TYR A 83 2.19 -3.49 -0.43
CA TYR A 83 2.29 -4.14 -1.73
C TYR A 83 1.05 -5.00 -2.07
N ALA A 84 0.58 -5.83 -1.13
CA ALA A 84 -0.59 -6.68 -1.32
C ALA A 84 -1.88 -5.87 -1.46
N VAL A 85 -2.09 -4.84 -0.63
CA VAL A 85 -3.22 -3.92 -0.72
C VAL A 85 -3.23 -3.18 -2.05
N THR A 86 -2.07 -2.79 -2.56
CA THR A 86 -1.97 -2.13 -3.88
C THR A 86 -2.46 -3.04 -5.01
N ILE A 87 -2.11 -4.32 -4.97
CA ILE A 87 -2.61 -5.31 -5.94
C ILE A 87 -4.13 -5.48 -5.80
N ALA A 88 -4.63 -5.58 -4.56
CA ALA A 88 -6.06 -5.68 -4.29
C ALA A 88 -6.84 -4.47 -4.82
N ALA A 89 -6.34 -3.25 -4.58
CA ALA A 89 -6.94 -2.02 -5.08
C ALA A 89 -6.99 -1.99 -6.61
N ALA A 90 -5.91 -2.39 -7.29
CA ALA A 90 -5.87 -2.45 -8.75
C ALA A 90 -6.88 -3.46 -9.32
N LEU A 91 -6.99 -4.63 -8.69
CA LEU A 91 -7.97 -5.65 -9.08
C LEU A 91 -9.41 -5.13 -8.91
N LEU A 92 -9.74 -4.56 -7.76
CA LEU A 92 -11.12 -4.15 -7.46
C LEU A 92 -11.57 -2.94 -8.26
N ARG A 93 -10.67 -1.98 -8.50
CA ARG A 93 -11.01 -0.70 -9.15
C ARG A 93 -10.90 -0.76 -10.66
N HIS A 94 -9.92 -1.50 -11.16
CA HIS A 94 -9.56 -1.50 -12.59
C HIS A 94 -9.70 -2.89 -13.23
N GLY A 95 -10.05 -3.93 -12.46
CA GLY A 95 -10.13 -5.30 -12.98
C GLY A 95 -8.77 -5.91 -13.33
N GLU A 96 -7.66 -5.27 -12.96
CA GLU A 96 -6.31 -5.66 -13.38
C GLU A 96 -5.47 -6.24 -12.24
N LEU A 97 -4.98 -7.48 -12.45
CA LEU A 97 -3.91 -8.04 -11.65
C LEU A 97 -2.56 -7.51 -12.11
N ILE A 98 -2.12 -6.42 -11.50
CA ILE A 98 -0.82 -5.80 -11.80
C ILE A 98 0.38 -6.59 -11.25
N THR A 99 0.33 -7.92 -11.17
CA THR A 99 1.38 -8.79 -10.61
C THR A 99 1.47 -10.12 -11.37
N THR A 100 2.66 -10.72 -11.42
CA THR A 100 2.88 -12.05 -12.00
C THR A 100 2.82 -13.17 -10.95
N GLN A 101 2.62 -12.82 -9.67
CA GLN A 101 2.48 -13.81 -8.61
C GLN A 101 1.23 -14.68 -8.84
N SER A 102 1.31 -15.95 -8.44
CA SER A 102 0.17 -16.86 -8.55
C SER A 102 -0.99 -16.43 -7.66
N ARG A 103 -2.22 -16.69 -8.10
CA ARG A 103 -3.44 -16.40 -7.33
C ARG A 103 -3.39 -16.95 -5.89
N PRO A 104 -2.95 -18.19 -5.64
CA PRO A 104 -2.82 -18.70 -4.26
C PRO A 104 -1.83 -17.90 -3.41
N ALA A 105 -0.74 -17.40 -3.99
CA ALA A 105 0.22 -16.57 -3.26
C ALA A 105 -0.38 -15.21 -2.88
N ILE A 106 -1.16 -14.62 -3.79
CA ILE A 106 -1.87 -13.36 -3.54
C ILE A 106 -2.92 -13.54 -2.44
N ILE A 107 -3.75 -14.58 -2.52
CA ILE A 107 -4.77 -14.90 -1.50
C ILE A 107 -4.14 -15.02 -0.11
N ARG A 108 -3.02 -15.75 0.02
CA ARG A 108 -2.29 -15.84 1.30
C ARG A 108 -1.76 -14.49 1.78
N ALA A 109 -1.30 -13.63 0.86
CA ALA A 109 -0.83 -12.30 1.22
C ALA A 109 -1.98 -11.42 1.75
N LEU A 110 -3.17 -11.51 1.13
CA LEU A 110 -4.37 -10.78 1.52
C LEU A 110 -4.92 -11.22 2.87
N HIS A 111 -4.92 -12.53 3.18
CA HIS A 111 -5.24 -13.01 4.53
C HIS A 111 -4.36 -12.36 5.60
N GLY A 112 -3.07 -12.21 5.31
CA GLY A 112 -2.17 -11.56 6.25
C GLY A 112 -2.38 -10.05 6.36
N VAL A 113 -3.00 -9.39 5.37
CA VAL A 113 -3.45 -8.00 5.47
C VAL A 113 -4.69 -7.90 6.37
N GLU A 114 -5.67 -8.77 6.15
CA GLU A 114 -6.91 -8.83 6.94
C GLU A 114 -6.63 -9.05 8.44
N ALA A 115 -5.59 -9.81 8.77
CA ALA A 115 -5.21 -10.10 10.15
C ALA A 115 -4.25 -9.05 10.78
N ASP A 116 -3.84 -8.00 10.06
CA ASP A 116 -2.91 -7.00 10.57
C ASP A 116 -3.65 -5.82 11.21
N ASP A 117 -3.71 -5.81 12.55
CA ASP A 117 -4.42 -4.79 13.32
C ASP A 117 -3.84 -3.38 13.20
N ARG A 118 -2.60 -3.27 12.71
CA ARG A 118 -1.92 -1.99 12.47
C ARG A 118 -2.43 -1.28 11.22
N LEU A 119 -3.10 -2.00 10.32
CA LEU A 119 -3.66 -1.41 9.11
C LEU A 119 -5.08 -0.88 9.36
N PRO A 120 -5.47 0.25 8.75
CA PRO A 120 -6.82 0.75 8.86
C PRO A 120 -7.87 -0.25 8.36
N PRO A 121 -9.09 -0.26 8.94
CA PRO A 121 -10.18 -1.14 8.50
C PRO A 121 -10.44 -1.08 6.99
N SER A 122 -10.37 0.11 6.40
CA SER A 122 -10.57 0.31 4.95
C SER A 122 -9.62 -0.51 4.08
N LEU A 123 -8.35 -0.68 4.49
CA LEU A 123 -7.39 -1.48 3.74
C LEU A 123 -7.60 -2.98 3.97
N ARG A 124 -8.05 -3.37 5.16
CA ARG A 124 -8.44 -4.76 5.45
C ARG A 124 -9.67 -5.16 4.64
N ASP A 125 -10.64 -4.25 4.50
CA ASP A 125 -11.84 -4.46 3.69
C ASP A 125 -11.51 -4.61 2.20
N ILE A 126 -10.60 -3.77 1.68
CA ILE A 126 -10.05 -3.91 0.32
C ILE A 126 -9.42 -5.28 0.11
N ALA A 127 -8.61 -5.75 1.07
CA ALA A 127 -7.98 -7.06 0.97
C ALA A 127 -9.00 -8.20 1.00
N SER A 128 -9.98 -8.12 1.90
CA SER A 128 -11.04 -9.12 2.02
C SER A 128 -11.88 -9.21 0.73
N ALA A 129 -12.30 -8.07 0.18
CA ALA A 129 -13.07 -8.02 -1.06
C ALA A 129 -12.29 -8.57 -2.26
N ALA A 130 -11.01 -8.18 -2.41
CA ALA A 130 -10.17 -8.68 -3.49
C ALA A 130 -9.93 -10.19 -3.39
N ARG A 131 -9.75 -10.71 -2.17
CA ARG A 131 -9.60 -12.14 -1.93
C ARG A 131 -10.84 -12.90 -2.37
N HIS A 132 -12.03 -12.43 -1.99
CA HIS A 132 -13.29 -13.04 -2.40
C HIS A 132 -13.44 -13.10 -3.92
N VAL A 133 -13.09 -12.02 -4.63
CA VAL A 133 -13.08 -12.00 -6.11
C VAL A 133 -12.13 -13.04 -6.69
N LEU A 134 -10.92 -13.17 -6.14
CA LEU A 134 -9.94 -14.15 -6.60
C LEU A 134 -10.38 -15.60 -6.37
N GLU A 135 -11.04 -15.87 -5.24
CA GLU A 135 -11.58 -17.19 -4.89
C GLU A 135 -12.72 -17.59 -5.85
N LEU A 136 -13.66 -16.67 -6.12
CA LEU A 136 -14.75 -16.91 -7.08
C LEU A 136 -14.23 -17.21 -8.48
N GLN A 137 -13.21 -16.47 -8.93
CA GLN A 137 -12.57 -16.70 -10.23
C GLN A 137 -11.72 -17.98 -10.28
N SER A 138 -11.46 -18.61 -9.13
CA SER A 138 -10.71 -19.86 -9.04
C SER A 138 -11.62 -21.08 -8.89
N ALA A 139 -12.95 -20.88 -8.75
CA ALA A 139 -13.91 -21.97 -8.78
C ALA A 139 -13.91 -22.61 -10.19
N PRO A 140 -13.93 -23.95 -10.30
CA PRO A 140 -14.04 -24.60 -11.59
C PRO A 140 -15.32 -24.09 -12.27
N ALA A 141 -15.21 -23.69 -13.54
CA ALA A 141 -16.39 -23.47 -14.35
C ALA A 141 -17.23 -24.74 -14.26
N ALA A 142 -18.42 -24.65 -13.66
CA ALA A 142 -19.35 -25.75 -13.66
C ALA A 142 -19.57 -26.14 -15.13
N GLU A 143 -19.07 -27.31 -15.51
CA GLU A 143 -19.24 -27.87 -16.85
C GLU A 143 -20.74 -27.93 -17.13
N GLY A 144 -21.17 -27.18 -18.14
CA GLY A 144 -22.52 -27.22 -18.71
C GLY A 144 -22.49 -27.86 -20.08
#